data_AF-A0A939QHT1-F1
#
_entry.id   AF-A0A939QHT1-F1
#
_cell.length_a   1.000
_cell.length_b   1.000
_cell.length_c   1.000
_cell.angle_alpha   90.00
_cell.angle_beta   90.00
_cell.angle_gamma   90.00
#
_symmetry.space_group_name_H-M   'P 1'
#
loop_
_entity.id
_entity.type
_entity.pdbx_description
1 polymer ?
#
loop_
_entity_poly.entity_id
_entity_poly.type
_entity_poly.pdbx_seq_one_letter_code
_entity_poly.pdbx_strand_id
1 'polypeptide(L)'
;MSPRDSTPPRPGQTPADERPRDPRAERSAQNLWSGVLFGVGLVAFLDEAVFHQLLHWHHFYDRATPEWGLISDGLFHAFSWFATIAGLFLLADLRRRGALWWRRWVGGVLVGAGAFQLYDGTVHHKWFRIHQIRYVEDILPYDLVWNVSAVLILAAGIVLAVMTRPAGVARAKERT
;
A
#
# COMPACT_ATOMS: atom_id res chain seq x y z
N MET A 1 34.64 -43.35 -30.85
CA MET A 1 33.94 -43.43 -29.55
C MET A 1 34.88 -42.78 -28.53
N SER A 2 34.69 -41.48 -28.25
CA SER A 2 35.64 -40.70 -27.44
C SER A 2 35.44 -41.01 -25.95
N PRO A 3 36.49 -41.21 -25.14
CA PRO A 3 36.33 -41.47 -23.71
C PRO A 3 35.76 -40.23 -23.04
N ARG A 4 34.69 -40.40 -22.25
CA ARG A 4 34.16 -39.32 -21.40
C ARG A 4 35.14 -39.08 -20.27
N ASP A 5 35.74 -37.90 -20.26
CA ASP A 5 36.48 -37.38 -19.12
C ASP A 5 35.57 -37.39 -17.89
N SER A 6 35.87 -38.30 -16.96
CA SER A 6 35.17 -38.48 -15.70
C SER A 6 36.08 -37.99 -14.59
N THR A 7 36.32 -36.67 -14.57
CA THR A 7 36.98 -36.05 -13.42
C THR A 7 35.95 -35.91 -12.31
N PRO A 8 36.09 -36.61 -11.17
CA PRO A 8 35.16 -36.47 -10.06
C PRO A 8 35.28 -35.05 -9.46
N PRO A 9 34.15 -34.47 -8.98
CA PRO A 9 34.18 -33.17 -8.33
C PRO A 9 35.10 -33.20 -7.10
N ARG A 10 35.91 -32.14 -6.94
CA ARG A 10 36.88 -32.05 -5.84
C ARG A 10 36.16 -32.08 -4.48
N PRO A 11 36.61 -32.90 -3.51
CA PRO A 11 36.07 -32.87 -2.15
C PRO A 11 36.28 -31.47 -1.55
N GLY A 12 35.21 -30.81 -1.13
CA GLY A 12 35.27 -29.49 -0.47
C GLY A 12 34.76 -28.31 -1.30
N GLN A 13 34.32 -28.50 -2.55
CA GLN A 13 33.49 -27.51 -3.24
C GLN A 13 32.02 -27.76 -2.88
N THR A 14 31.58 -27.25 -1.73
CA THR A 14 30.15 -26.97 -1.57
C THR A 14 29.81 -25.94 -2.66
N PRO A 15 28.78 -26.15 -3.52
CA PRO A 15 28.36 -25.12 -4.46
C PRO A 15 28.19 -23.81 -3.68
N ALA A 16 28.88 -22.76 -4.09
CA ALA A 16 29.01 -21.51 -3.32
C ALA A 16 27.69 -20.73 -3.16
N ASP A 17 26.52 -21.32 -3.43
CA ASP A 17 25.24 -20.62 -3.51
C ASP A 17 23.99 -21.45 -3.14
N GLU A 18 24.09 -22.44 -2.24
CA GLU A 18 22.90 -23.17 -1.73
C GLU A 18 22.42 -22.68 -0.35
N ARG A 19 22.47 -21.37 -0.09
CA ARG A 19 21.66 -20.85 1.04
C ARG A 19 20.20 -20.86 0.60
N PRO A 20 19.28 -21.50 1.36
CA PRO A 20 17.86 -21.46 1.05
C PRO A 20 17.41 -20.02 0.86
N ARG A 21 16.89 -19.68 -0.33
CA ARG A 21 16.37 -18.34 -0.58
C ARG A 21 15.13 -18.15 0.28
N ASP A 22 15.12 -17.12 1.12
CA ASP A 22 13.96 -16.76 1.93
C ASP A 22 12.81 -16.31 1.01
N PRO A 23 11.70 -17.06 0.92
CA PRO A 23 10.57 -16.73 0.05
C PRO A 23 10.01 -15.32 0.31
N ARG A 24 10.15 -14.80 1.55
CA ARG A 24 9.73 -13.44 1.91
C ARG A 24 10.60 -12.38 1.27
N ALA A 25 11.90 -12.62 1.16
CA ALA A 25 12.84 -11.72 0.51
C ALA A 25 12.58 -11.68 -1.00
N GLU A 26 12.34 -12.83 -1.62
CA GLU A 26 12.02 -12.94 -3.06
C GLU A 26 10.71 -12.22 -3.42
N ARG A 27 9.69 -12.30 -2.57
CA ARG A 27 8.39 -11.64 -2.76
C ARG A 27 8.24 -10.36 -1.93
N SER A 28 9.35 -9.70 -1.61
CA SER A 28 9.36 -8.49 -0.79
C SER A 28 8.54 -7.35 -1.40
N ALA A 29 8.64 -7.12 -2.71
CA ALA A 29 7.85 -6.11 -3.40
C ALA A 29 6.35 -6.44 -3.37
N GLN A 30 5.99 -7.71 -3.60
CA GLN A 30 4.58 -8.16 -3.57
C GLN A 30 3.97 -8.01 -2.18
N ASN A 31 4.73 -8.29 -1.10
CA ASN A 31 4.27 -8.03 0.28
C ASN A 31 3.93 -6.55 0.48
N LEU A 32 4.79 -5.64 0.02
CA LEU A 32 4.56 -4.20 0.15
C LEU A 32 3.36 -3.75 -0.69
N TRP A 33 3.28 -4.12 -1.97
CA TRP A 33 2.19 -3.70 -2.86
C TRP A 33 0.85 -4.31 -2.49
N SER A 34 0.81 -5.56 -2.02
CA SER A 34 -0.39 -6.17 -1.45
C SER A 34 -0.92 -5.34 -0.27
N GLY A 35 -0.02 -4.93 0.63
CA GLY A 35 -0.36 -4.05 1.74
C GLY A 35 -0.84 -2.68 1.26
N VAL A 36 -0.12 -2.03 0.34
CA VAL A 36 -0.48 -0.70 -0.20
C VAL A 36 -1.87 -0.71 -0.81
N LEU A 37 -2.18 -1.66 -1.69
CA LEU A 37 -3.51 -1.77 -2.31
C LEU A 37 -4.60 -1.97 -1.27
N PHE A 38 -4.37 -2.86 -0.30
CA PHE A 38 -5.31 -3.07 0.79
C PHE A 38 -5.48 -1.81 1.66
N GLY A 39 -4.40 -1.09 1.97
CA GLY A 39 -4.44 0.14 2.76
C GLY A 39 -5.19 1.28 2.06
N VAL A 40 -4.98 1.46 0.76
CA VAL A 40 -5.74 2.40 -0.08
C VAL A 40 -7.22 2.04 -0.04
N GLY A 41 -7.55 0.78 -0.32
CA GLY A 41 -8.94 0.32 -0.32
C GLY A 41 -9.63 0.48 1.04
N LEU A 42 -8.93 0.12 2.12
CA LEU A 42 -9.45 0.22 3.48
C LEU A 42 -9.74 1.68 3.88
N VAL A 43 -8.79 2.60 3.66
CA VAL A 43 -9.00 4.00 4.06
C VAL A 43 -10.05 4.68 3.19
N ALA A 44 -10.09 4.38 1.88
CA ALA A 44 -11.10 4.91 0.97
C ALA A 44 -12.51 4.40 1.34
N PHE A 45 -12.64 3.13 1.72
CA PHE A 45 -13.90 2.58 2.23
C PHE A 45 -14.32 3.24 3.56
N LEU A 46 -13.39 3.42 4.50
CA LEU A 46 -13.69 4.07 5.77
C LEU A 46 -14.12 5.52 5.56
N ASP A 47 -13.44 6.22 4.66
CA ASP A 47 -13.75 7.60 4.30
C ASP A 47 -15.17 7.73 3.75
N GLU A 48 -15.48 6.95 2.72
CA GLU A 48 -16.80 6.95 2.12
C GLU A 48 -17.90 6.48 3.09
N ALA A 49 -17.69 5.36 3.81
CA ALA A 49 -18.70 4.84 4.72
C ALA A 49 -18.98 5.82 5.88
N VAL A 50 -17.92 6.38 6.48
CA VAL A 50 -18.07 7.24 7.67
C VAL A 50 -18.44 8.66 7.27
N PHE A 51 -17.67 9.30 6.39
CA PHE A 51 -17.83 10.72 6.11
C PHE A 51 -18.86 10.98 5.01
N HIS A 52 -18.93 10.16 3.97
CA HIS A 52 -19.91 10.38 2.90
C HIS A 52 -21.30 9.86 3.27
N GLN A 53 -21.38 8.61 3.75
CA GLN A 53 -22.67 7.93 3.95
C GLN A 53 -23.25 8.13 5.35
N LEU A 54 -22.47 7.91 6.42
CA LEU A 54 -23.02 7.98 7.79
C LEU A 54 -23.15 9.42 8.28
N LEU A 55 -22.08 10.20 8.13
CA LEU A 55 -22.02 11.57 8.65
C LEU A 55 -22.46 12.63 7.65
N HIS A 56 -22.54 12.30 6.35
CA HIS A 56 -22.92 13.23 5.29
C HIS A 56 -22.09 14.52 5.31
N TRP A 57 -20.79 14.43 5.58
CA TRP A 57 -19.90 15.59 5.64
C TRP A 57 -19.60 16.17 4.26
N HIS A 58 -19.50 15.31 3.24
CA HIS A 58 -19.19 15.66 1.85
C HIS A 58 -19.50 14.47 0.92
N HIS A 59 -19.61 14.72 -0.38
CA HIS A 59 -19.52 13.68 -1.41
C HIS A 59 -18.15 13.74 -2.08
N PHE A 60 -17.81 12.72 -2.88
CA PHE A 60 -16.55 12.69 -3.63
C PHE A 60 -16.48 13.85 -4.65
N TYR A 61 -17.61 14.24 -5.22
CA TYR A 61 -17.72 15.37 -6.13
C TYR A 61 -18.91 16.27 -5.80
N ASP A 62 -18.63 17.42 -5.18
CA ASP A 62 -19.63 18.37 -4.68
C ASP A 62 -19.85 19.59 -5.60
N ARG A 63 -19.32 19.56 -6.82
CA ARG A 63 -19.40 20.69 -7.79
C ARG A 63 -20.58 20.62 -8.75
N ALA A 64 -21.52 19.70 -8.53
CA ALA A 64 -22.70 19.53 -9.37
C ALA A 64 -23.95 19.31 -8.50
N THR A 65 -24.85 18.44 -8.93
CA THR A 65 -26.07 18.10 -8.21
C THR A 65 -25.82 16.97 -7.20
N PRO A 66 -26.68 16.80 -6.18
CA PRO A 66 -26.58 15.67 -5.26
C PRO A 66 -26.60 14.30 -5.95
N GLU A 67 -27.29 14.17 -7.09
CA GLU A 67 -27.28 12.96 -7.91
C GLU A 67 -25.87 12.62 -8.41
N TRP A 68 -25.12 13.62 -8.91
CA TRP A 68 -23.72 13.42 -9.30
C TRP A 68 -22.81 13.14 -8.11
N GLY A 69 -23.09 13.72 -6.94
CA GLY A 69 -22.43 13.37 -5.68
C GLY A 69 -22.56 11.89 -5.35
N LEU A 70 -23.79 11.36 -5.35
CA LEU A 70 -24.08 9.95 -5.11
C LEU A 70 -23.45 9.01 -6.14
N ILE A 71 -23.48 9.37 -7.43
CA ILE A 71 -22.81 8.59 -8.48
C ILE A 71 -21.31 8.54 -8.24
N SER A 72 -20.71 9.68 -7.89
CA SER A 72 -19.27 9.78 -7.64
C SER A 72 -18.85 8.98 -6.40
N ASP A 73 -19.66 8.97 -5.34
CA ASP A 73 -19.47 8.12 -4.16
C ASP A 73 -19.51 6.64 -4.52
N GLY A 74 -20.48 6.21 -5.33
CA GLY A 74 -20.57 4.82 -5.78
C GLY A 74 -19.36 4.36 -6.62
N LEU A 75 -18.82 5.24 -7.46
CA LEU A 75 -17.59 4.96 -8.21
C LEU A 75 -16.37 4.88 -7.28
N PHE A 76 -16.31 5.77 -6.28
CA PHE A 76 -15.28 5.75 -5.26
C PHE A 76 -15.34 4.47 -4.40
N HIS A 77 -16.55 4.00 -4.06
CA HIS A 77 -16.79 2.71 -3.42
C HIS A 77 -16.29 1.54 -4.24
N ALA A 78 -16.61 1.52 -5.54
CA ALA A 78 -16.16 0.46 -6.43
C ALA A 78 -14.63 0.42 -6.47
N PHE A 79 -13.97 1.58 -6.59
CA PHE A 79 -12.52 1.69 -6.51
C PHE A 79 -11.96 1.13 -5.20
N SER A 80 -12.54 1.51 -4.05
CA SER A 80 -12.08 1.05 -2.73
C SER A 80 -12.17 -0.47 -2.59
N TRP A 81 -13.26 -1.08 -3.06
CA TRP A 81 -13.43 -2.53 -3.10
C TRP A 81 -12.47 -3.23 -4.04
N PHE A 82 -12.27 -2.73 -5.26
CA PHE A 82 -11.31 -3.33 -6.18
C PHE A 82 -9.89 -3.30 -5.63
N ALA A 83 -9.47 -2.20 -5.01
CA ALA A 83 -8.16 -2.09 -4.36
C ALA A 83 -8.03 -3.07 -3.18
N THR A 84 -9.07 -3.16 -2.34
CA THR A 84 -9.14 -4.10 -1.20
C THR A 84 -9.03 -5.54 -1.67
N ILE A 85 -9.86 -5.94 -2.63
CA ILE A 85 -9.89 -7.29 -3.19
C ILE A 85 -8.55 -7.64 -3.84
N ALA A 86 -8.00 -6.76 -4.68
CA ALA A 86 -6.69 -6.98 -5.30
C ALA A 86 -5.58 -7.17 -4.24
N GLY A 87 -5.56 -6.33 -3.20
CA GLY A 87 -4.65 -6.46 -2.06
C GLY A 87 -4.77 -7.82 -1.37
N LEU A 88 -6.01 -8.28 -1.12
CA LEU A 88 -6.29 -9.58 -0.48
C LEU A 88 -5.97 -10.79 -1.36
N PHE A 89 -6.18 -10.71 -2.68
CA PHE A 89 -5.77 -11.77 -3.62
C PHE A 89 -4.25 -11.95 -3.60
N LEU A 90 -3.49 -10.85 -3.59
CA LEU A 90 -2.03 -10.91 -3.46
C LEU A 90 -1.61 -11.44 -2.09
N LEU A 91 -2.30 -11.06 -1.02
CA LEU A 91 -2.06 -11.56 0.33
C LEU A 91 -2.30 -13.09 0.41
N ALA A 92 -3.38 -13.57 -0.22
CA ALA A 92 -3.70 -14.99 -0.28
C ALA A 92 -2.63 -15.78 -1.06
N ASP A 93 -2.13 -15.25 -2.19
CA ASP A 93 -1.02 -15.86 -2.93
C ASP A 93 0.27 -15.91 -2.10
N LEU A 94 0.60 -14.82 -1.40
CA LEU A 94 1.75 -14.76 -0.48
C LEU A 94 1.65 -15.80 0.63
N ARG A 95 0.46 -15.94 1.24
CA ARG A 95 0.20 -16.93 2.30
C ARG A 95 0.32 -18.36 1.76
N ARG A 96 -0.29 -18.65 0.61
CA ARG A 96 -0.25 -19.97 -0.05
C ARG A 96 1.18 -20.41 -0.38
N ARG A 97 2.06 -19.46 -0.71
CA ARG A 97 3.47 -19.71 -1.05
C ARG A 97 4.43 -19.68 0.15
N GLY A 98 3.93 -19.50 1.38
CA GLY A 98 4.79 -19.35 2.56
C GLY A 98 5.66 -18.08 2.56
N ALA A 99 5.34 -17.10 1.71
CA ALA A 99 6.13 -15.90 1.46
C ALA A 99 5.59 -14.65 2.18
N LEU A 100 4.53 -14.80 2.99
CA LEU A 100 3.93 -13.70 3.73
C LEU A 100 4.88 -13.19 4.82
N TRP A 101 5.14 -11.89 4.78
CA TRP A 101 5.92 -11.15 5.76
C TRP A 101 5.05 -10.05 6.38
N TRP A 102 4.40 -10.37 7.51
CA TRP A 102 3.41 -9.49 8.13
C TRP A 102 3.90 -8.08 8.39
N ARG A 103 5.10 -7.91 8.97
CA ARG A 103 5.66 -6.57 9.24
C ARG A 103 5.74 -5.73 7.96
N ARG A 104 6.20 -6.32 6.86
CA ARG A 104 6.31 -5.61 5.58
C ARG A 104 4.95 -5.33 4.96
N TRP A 105 4.01 -6.27 5.07
CA TRP A 105 2.64 -6.10 4.61
C TRP A 105 1.92 -4.98 5.37
N VAL A 106 1.99 -4.98 6.71
CA VAL A 106 1.44 -3.90 7.56
C VAL A 106 2.09 -2.56 7.21
N GLY A 107 3.40 -2.54 6.96
CA GLY A 107 4.08 -1.34 6.45
C GLY A 107 3.47 -0.85 5.15
N GLY A 108 3.15 -1.76 4.22
CA GLY A 108 2.41 -1.45 3.00
C GLY A 108 1.02 -0.88 3.26
N VAL A 109 0.23 -1.49 4.17
CA VAL A 109 -1.10 -0.99 4.54
C VAL A 109 -1.04 0.46 5.02
N LEU A 110 -0.12 0.76 5.94
CA LEU A 110 0.07 2.11 6.46
C LEU A 110 0.55 3.08 5.37
N VAL A 111 1.46 2.66 4.48
CA VAL A 111 1.88 3.49 3.33
C VAL A 111 0.69 3.81 2.43
N GLY A 112 -0.10 2.80 2.06
CA GLY A 112 -1.27 2.98 1.19
C GLY A 112 -2.32 3.89 1.82
N ALA A 113 -2.68 3.61 3.07
CA ALA A 113 -3.67 4.40 3.81
C ALA A 113 -3.24 5.86 3.97
N GLY A 114 -2.02 6.09 4.50
CA GLY A 114 -1.52 7.43 4.74
C GLY A 114 -1.28 8.23 3.45
N ALA A 115 -0.77 7.58 2.40
CA ALA A 115 -0.57 8.26 1.11
C ALA A 115 -1.89 8.65 0.45
N PHE A 116 -2.90 7.76 0.48
CA PHE A 116 -4.21 8.06 -0.09
C PHE A 116 -4.89 9.21 0.66
N GLN A 117 -4.93 9.15 1.99
CA GLN A 117 -5.57 10.19 2.81
C GLN A 117 -4.87 11.55 2.67
N LEU A 118 -3.54 11.56 2.53
CA LEU A 118 -2.78 12.79 2.29
C LEU A 118 -3.03 13.33 0.87
N TYR A 119 -3.09 12.44 -0.12
CA TYR A 119 -3.42 12.82 -1.50
C TYR A 119 -4.82 13.44 -1.58
N ASP A 120 -5.81 12.82 -0.96
CA ASP A 120 -7.17 13.36 -0.91
C ASP A 120 -7.21 14.72 -0.18
N GLY A 121 -6.64 14.77 1.04
CA GLY A 121 -6.52 15.96 1.88
C GLY A 121 -5.85 17.17 1.23
N THR A 122 -4.92 16.95 0.31
CA THR A 122 -4.14 18.02 -0.34
C THR A 122 -4.56 18.27 -1.78
N VAL A 123 -4.65 17.22 -2.59
CA VAL A 123 -4.94 17.34 -4.02
C VAL A 123 -6.44 17.53 -4.25
N HIS A 124 -7.30 16.65 -3.75
CA HIS A 124 -8.74 16.81 -4.00
C HIS A 124 -9.32 17.99 -3.25
N HIS A 125 -8.96 18.14 -1.98
CA HIS A 125 -9.54 19.16 -1.12
C HIS A 125 -8.95 20.56 -1.30
N LYS A 126 -7.64 20.70 -1.58
CA LYS A 126 -6.99 22.03 -1.62
C LYS A 126 -6.57 22.47 -3.01
N TRP A 127 -6.03 21.56 -3.82
CA TRP A 127 -5.66 21.89 -5.19
C TRP A 127 -6.90 21.93 -6.09
N PHE A 128 -7.55 20.78 -6.29
CA PHE A 128 -8.69 20.67 -7.19
C PHE A 128 -9.95 21.26 -6.59
N ARG A 129 -10.08 21.23 -5.26
CA ARG A 129 -11.24 21.71 -4.49
C ARG A 129 -12.56 21.12 -5.00
N ILE A 130 -12.56 19.83 -5.35
CA ILE A 130 -13.74 19.12 -5.88
C ILE A 130 -14.74 18.77 -4.76
N HIS A 131 -14.25 18.64 -3.52
CA HIS A 131 -15.01 18.55 -2.27
C HIS A 131 -14.18 19.16 -1.12
N GLN A 132 -14.77 19.41 0.05
CA GLN A 132 -14.06 19.81 1.28
C GLN A 132 -14.18 18.73 2.36
N ILE A 133 -13.17 18.59 3.23
CA ILE A 133 -13.19 17.57 4.32
C ILE A 133 -14.44 17.76 5.17
N ARG A 134 -14.82 19.02 5.39
CA ARG A 134 -16.09 19.38 6.02
C ARG A 134 -16.52 20.78 5.62
N TYR A 135 -17.80 20.95 5.31
CA TYR A 135 -18.40 22.25 5.02
C TYR A 135 -18.84 22.95 6.30
N VAL A 136 -17.91 23.68 6.93
CA VAL A 136 -18.12 24.50 8.14
C VAL A 136 -17.37 25.83 8.01
N GLU A 137 -17.71 26.81 8.85
CA GLU A 137 -17.07 28.14 8.84
C GLU A 137 -15.56 28.06 9.15
N ASP A 138 -15.19 27.35 10.23
CA ASP A 138 -13.79 27.08 10.57
C ASP A 138 -13.41 25.63 10.22
N ILE A 139 -12.85 25.46 9.02
CA ILE A 139 -12.39 24.16 8.50
C ILE A 139 -11.01 23.75 9.03
N LEU A 140 -10.23 24.70 9.56
CA LEU A 140 -8.81 24.48 9.89
C LEU A 140 -8.58 23.30 10.85
N PRO A 141 -9.36 23.10 11.93
CA PRO A 141 -9.19 21.96 12.81
C PRO A 141 -9.35 20.61 12.08
N TYR A 142 -10.30 20.54 11.14
CA TYR A 142 -10.56 19.33 10.36
C TYR A 142 -9.42 19.05 9.37
N ASP A 143 -8.97 20.08 8.65
CA ASP A 143 -7.82 19.99 7.75
C ASP A 143 -6.56 19.51 8.48
N LEU A 144 -6.31 20.04 9.69
CA LEU A 144 -5.15 19.67 10.50
C LEU A 144 -5.24 18.23 10.96
N VAL A 145 -6.35 17.81 11.55
CA VAL A 145 -6.54 16.42 12.02
C VAL A 145 -6.41 15.45 10.85
N TRP A 146 -7.02 15.76 9.70
CA TRP A 146 -6.97 14.93 8.50
C TRP A 146 -5.55 14.75 7.97
N ASN A 147 -4.83 15.85 7.73
CA ASN A 147 -3.51 15.80 7.09
C ASN A 147 -2.42 15.35 8.06
N VAL A 148 -2.47 15.75 9.34
CA VAL A 148 -1.48 15.30 10.35
C VAL A 148 -1.60 13.81 10.59
N SER A 149 -2.82 13.27 10.73
CA SER A 149 -3.00 11.81 10.85
C SER A 149 -2.50 11.07 9.61
N ALA A 150 -2.79 11.57 8.41
CA ALA A 150 -2.28 10.99 7.16
C ALA A 150 -0.75 10.95 7.12
N VAL A 151 -0.08 12.05 7.50
CA VAL A 151 1.40 12.12 7.57
C VAL A 151 1.95 11.14 8.60
N LEU A 152 1.36 11.05 9.80
CA LEU A 152 1.82 10.13 10.85
C LEU A 152 1.68 8.66 10.41
N ILE A 153 0.54 8.30 9.81
CA ILE A 153 0.29 6.95 9.28
C ILE A 153 1.29 6.62 8.15
N LEU A 154 1.47 7.54 7.21
CA LEU A 154 2.41 7.38 6.09
C LEU A 154 3.85 7.23 6.60
N ALA A 155 4.28 8.08 7.53
CA ALA A 155 5.62 8.01 8.11
C ALA A 155 5.86 6.67 8.83
N ALA A 156 4.91 6.21 9.64
CA ALA A 156 4.98 4.91 10.30
C ALA A 156 5.09 3.75 9.29
N GLY A 157 4.31 3.81 8.21
CA GLY A 157 4.39 2.84 7.11
C GLY A 157 5.74 2.84 6.40
N ILE A 158 6.29 4.02 6.08
CA ILE A 158 7.60 4.17 5.44
C ILE A 158 8.70 3.61 6.35
N VAL A 159 8.68 3.94 7.64
CA VAL A 159 9.65 3.41 8.61
C VAL A 159 9.60 1.88 8.61
N LEU A 160 8.41 1.28 8.72
CA LEU A 160 8.25 -0.16 8.74
C LEU A 160 8.67 -0.83 7.41
N ALA A 161 8.38 -0.20 6.27
CA ALA A 161 8.80 -0.66 4.95
C ALA A 161 10.33 -0.59 4.74
N VAL A 162 10.99 0.42 5.32
CA VAL A 162 12.45 0.56 5.29
C VAL A 162 13.13 -0.46 6.21
N MET A 163 12.61 -0.64 7.43
CA MET A 163 13.11 -1.62 8.40
C MET A 163 12.98 -3.08 7.91
N THR A 164 12.15 -3.32 6.90
CA THR A 164 11.89 -4.65 6.31
C THR A 164 12.45 -4.77 4.89
N ARG A 165 13.42 -3.95 4.50
CA ARG A 165 14.13 -4.11 3.21
C ARG A 165 15.01 -5.36 3.22
N PRO A 166 14.95 -6.23 2.20
CA PRO A 166 15.87 -7.36 2.09
C PRO A 166 17.32 -6.87 1.97
N ALA A 167 18.24 -7.50 2.70
CA ALA A 167 19.65 -7.12 2.76
C ALA A 167 20.36 -7.09 1.37
N GLY A 168 19.85 -7.86 0.40
CA GLY A 168 20.39 -7.90 -0.97
C GLY A 168 20.12 -6.66 -1.81
N VAL A 169 19.06 -5.89 -1.53
CA VAL A 169 18.69 -4.69 -2.31
C VAL A 169 19.50 -3.46 -1.86
N ALA A 170 19.90 -3.40 -0.58
CA ALA A 170 20.69 -2.29 -0.06
C ALA A 170 22.11 -2.24 -0.67
N ARG A 171 22.76 -3.40 -0.82
CA ARG A 171 24.13 -3.51 -1.37
C ARG A 171 24.25 -3.19 -2.87
N ALA A 172 23.18 -3.36 -3.65
CA ALA A 172 23.20 -3.06 -5.08
C ALA A 172 23.25 -1.54 -5.34
N LYS A 173 22.77 -0.72 -4.40
CA LYS A 173 22.72 0.74 -4.52
C LYS A 173 24.00 1.45 -4.05
N GLU A 174 24.86 0.75 -3.30
CA GLU A 174 26.17 1.27 -2.86
C GLU A 174 27.30 1.03 -3.88
N ARG A 175 27.02 0.29 -4.97
CA ARG A 175 28.00 -0.08 -6.00
C ARG A 175 27.81 0.61 -7.35
N THR A 176 26.87 1.55 -7.42
CA THR A 176 26.57 2.39 -8.61
C THR A 176 26.67 3.84 -8.23
#